data_AF-A0A7W0P6T1-F1
#
_entry.id   AF-A0A7W0P6T1-F1
#
_cell.length_a   1.000
_cell.length_b   1.000
_cell.length_c   1.000
_cell.angle_alpha   90.00
_cell.angle_beta   90.00
_cell.angle_gamma   90.00
#
_symmetry.space_group_name_H-M   'P 1'
#
loop_
_entity.id
_entity.type
_entity.pdbx_description
1 polymer ?
#
loop_
_entity_poly.entity_id
_entity_poly.type
_entity_poly.pdbx_seq_one_letter_code
_entity_poly.pdbx_strand_id
1 'polypeptide(L)'
;MNRADQIVERGAARLQELAEKVAAEGGIKAKLAEPLAEDAAFLRKLKPSLMAARARGEAPTDQTPGADTIVPSGPQLGRRPEPVNGRGPSPFLIVGAALAVGIVLAKLIDWRGHAHPRD
;
A
#
# COMPACT_ATOMS: atom_id res chain seq x y z
N MET A 1 15.83 -0.93 11.27
CA MET A 1 14.96 -0.62 10.11
C MET A 1 15.21 -1.63 9.00
N ASN A 2 14.18 -2.34 8.56
CA ASN A 2 14.27 -3.35 7.49
C ASN A 2 14.23 -2.65 6.11
N ARG A 3 14.84 -3.23 5.07
CA ARG A 3 14.78 -2.72 3.69
C ARG A 3 13.35 -2.55 3.19
N ALA A 4 12.46 -3.48 3.54
CA ALA A 4 11.07 -3.41 3.15
C ALA A 4 10.36 -2.17 3.74
N ASP A 5 10.63 -1.86 5.01
CA ASP A 5 10.10 -0.64 5.64
C ASP A 5 10.64 0.64 4.97
N GLN A 6 11.91 0.63 4.53
CA GLN A 6 12.48 1.78 3.81
C GLN A 6 11.83 2.01 2.45
N ILE A 7 11.42 0.95 1.75
CA ILE A 7 10.70 1.07 0.47
C ILE A 7 9.34 1.73 0.72
N VAL A 8 8.63 1.27 1.76
CA VAL A 8 7.34 1.86 2.16
C VAL A 8 7.52 3.32 2.58
N GLU A 9 8.55 3.64 3.36
CA GLU A 9 8.84 5.02 3.77
C GLU A 9 9.16 5.92 2.56
N ARG A 10 9.95 5.43 1.60
CA ARG A 10 10.24 6.19 0.38
C ARG A 10 8.97 6.43 -0.44
N GLY A 11 8.08 5.44 -0.55
CA GLY A 11 6.80 5.60 -1.22
C GLY A 11 5.93 6.66 -0.54
N ALA A 12 5.80 6.57 0.79
CA ALA A 12 5.05 7.56 1.58
C ALA A 12 5.64 8.98 1.44
N ALA A 13 6.96 9.12 1.51
CA ALA A 13 7.64 10.40 1.33
C ALA A 13 7.36 11.01 -0.05
N ARG A 14 7.35 10.20 -1.12
CA ARG A 14 7.02 10.66 -2.48
C ARG A 14 5.57 11.10 -2.61
N LEU A 15 4.63 10.39 -2.01
CA LEU A 15 3.22 10.79 -2.01
C LEU A 15 3.02 12.12 -1.26
N GLN A 16 3.73 12.30 -0.16
CA GLN A 16 3.67 13.53 0.62
C GLN A 16 4.29 14.72 -0.14
N GLU A 17 5.43 14.52 -0.81
CA GLU A 17 6.04 15.54 -1.67
C GLU A 17 5.10 15.94 -2.82
N LEU A 18 4.40 14.97 -3.41
CA LEU A 18 3.38 15.25 -4.43
C LEU A 18 2.18 15.99 -3.86
N ALA A 19 1.70 15.63 -2.66
CA ALA A 19 0.61 16.31 -1.97
C ALA A 19 0.94 17.79 -1.73
N GLU A 20 2.13 18.08 -1.20
CA GLU A 20 2.61 19.44 -0.95
C GLU A 20 2.74 20.23 -2.25
N LYS A 21 3.26 19.60 -3.31
CA LYS A 21 3.40 20.23 -4.62
C LYS A 21 2.05 20.59 -5.24
N VAL A 22 1.08 19.67 -5.23
CA VAL A 22 -0.25 19.94 -5.82
C VAL A 22 -1.08 20.89 -4.96
N ALA A 23 -0.84 20.94 -3.64
CA ALA A 23 -1.39 21.97 -2.77
C ALA A 23 -0.88 23.36 -3.16
N ALA A 24 0.43 23.48 -3.44
CA ALA A 24 1.06 24.74 -3.84
C ALA A 24 0.65 25.18 -5.26
N GLU A 25 0.40 24.25 -6.19
CA GLU A 25 -0.03 24.56 -7.57
C GLU A 25 -1.48 25.08 -7.66
N GLY A 26 -2.33 24.84 -6.64
CA GLY A 26 -3.69 25.34 -6.60
C GLY A 26 -4.67 24.68 -7.60
N GLY A 27 -5.89 25.21 -7.67
CA GLY A 27 -6.92 24.78 -8.63
C GLY A 27 -7.43 23.34 -8.43
N ILE A 28 -7.82 22.68 -9.52
CA ILE A 28 -8.42 21.33 -9.46
C ILE A 28 -7.44 20.30 -8.88
N LYS A 29 -6.13 20.49 -9.10
CA LYS A 29 -5.09 19.61 -8.56
C LYS A 29 -4.93 19.72 -7.05
N ALA A 30 -5.20 20.87 -6.44
CA ALA A 30 -5.14 21.04 -4.98
C ALA A 30 -6.14 20.13 -4.25
N LYS A 31 -7.25 19.74 -4.91
CA LYS A 31 -8.18 18.74 -4.36
C LYS A 31 -7.54 17.35 -4.18
N LEU A 32 -6.41 17.10 -4.81
CA LEU A 32 -5.64 15.87 -4.67
C LEU A 32 -4.62 15.92 -3.54
N ALA A 33 -4.35 17.11 -2.96
CA ALA A 33 -3.35 17.23 -1.90
C ALA A 33 -3.72 16.40 -0.67
N GLU A 34 -4.95 16.57 -0.19
CA GLU A 34 -5.47 15.85 0.97
C GLU A 34 -5.47 14.33 0.77
N PRO A 35 -6.05 13.75 -0.32
CA PRO A 35 -6.02 12.31 -0.50
C PRO A 35 -4.60 11.73 -0.68
N LEU A 36 -3.67 12.47 -1.33
CA LEU A 36 -2.27 12.01 -1.42
C LEU A 36 -1.55 12.05 -0.07
N ALA A 37 -1.83 13.05 0.77
CA ALA A 37 -1.28 13.12 2.12
C ALA A 37 -1.85 12.00 3.01
N GLU A 38 -3.14 11.69 2.87
CA GLU A 38 -3.77 10.55 3.54
C GLU A 38 -3.17 9.22 3.09
N ASP A 39 -2.96 9.03 1.78
CA ASP A 39 -2.32 7.84 1.24
C ASP A 39 -0.88 7.68 1.74
N ALA A 40 -0.13 8.79 1.86
CA ALA A 40 1.20 8.79 2.46
C ALA A 40 1.15 8.33 3.92
N ALA A 41 0.21 8.85 4.71
CA ALA A 41 0.01 8.44 6.10
C ALA A 41 -0.45 6.97 6.21
N PHE A 42 -1.27 6.51 5.27
CA PHE A 42 -1.72 5.13 5.19
C PHE A 42 -0.56 4.17 4.89
N LEU A 43 0.29 4.50 3.91
CA LEU A 43 1.46 3.68 3.58
C LEU A 43 2.38 3.49 4.80
N ARG A 44 2.62 4.54 5.60
CA ARG A 44 3.41 4.43 6.83
C ARG A 44 2.82 3.43 7.84
N LYS A 45 1.48 3.39 7.96
CA LYS A 45 0.79 2.38 8.80
C LYS A 45 0.99 0.95 8.30
N LEU A 46 1.28 0.76 7.01
CA LEU A 46 1.51 -0.52 6.34
C LEU A 46 2.96 -1.01 6.38
N LYS A 47 3.87 -0.34 7.12
CA LYS A 47 5.25 -0.84 7.27
C LYS A 47 5.26 -2.33 7.68
N PRO A 48 5.98 -3.20 6.95
CA PRO A 48 6.02 -4.64 7.23
C PRO A 48 6.40 -4.97 8.67
N SER A 49 7.32 -4.23 9.30
CA SER A 49 7.66 -4.41 10.70
C SER A 49 6.49 -4.13 11.66
N LEU A 50 5.69 -3.09 11.41
CA LEU A 50 4.49 -2.78 12.19
C LEU A 50 3.43 -3.87 12.02
N MET A 51 3.25 -4.38 10.81
CA MET A 51 2.33 -5.49 10.55
C MET A 51 2.78 -6.79 11.22
N ALA A 52 4.08 -7.11 11.16
CA ALA A 52 4.63 -8.28 11.84
C ALA A 52 4.45 -8.19 13.37
N ALA A 53 4.58 -7.00 13.94
CA ALA A 53 4.34 -6.77 15.35
C ALA A 53 2.86 -6.89 15.73
N ARG A 54 1.94 -6.37 14.89
CA ARG A 54 0.49 -6.61 15.06
C ARG A 54 0.13 -8.09 15.02
N ALA A 55 0.77 -8.85 14.13
CA ALA A 55 0.59 -10.30 14.09
C ALA A 55 1.08 -11.01 15.37
N ARG A 56 2.02 -10.40 16.11
CA ARG A 56 2.46 -10.86 17.44
C ARG A 56 1.59 -10.35 18.60
N GLY A 57 0.56 -9.55 18.33
CA GLY A 57 -0.31 -8.96 19.35
C GLY A 57 0.21 -7.66 19.95
N GLU A 58 1.32 -7.13 19.44
CA GLU A 58 1.80 -5.79 19.80
C GLU A 58 0.98 -4.73 19.03
N ALA A 59 0.78 -3.54 19.60
CA ALA A 59 0.10 -2.43 18.92
C ALA A 59 1.05 -1.27 18.59
N PRO A 60 2.15 -1.49 17.85
CA PRO A 60 3.07 -0.41 17.55
C PRO A 60 2.46 0.53 16.51
N THR A 61 2.69 1.81 16.75
CA THR A 61 2.34 2.89 15.85
C THR A 61 3.63 3.48 15.28
N ASP A 62 3.50 4.15 14.14
CA ASP A 62 4.59 4.90 13.51
C ASP A 62 4.63 6.36 14.01
N GLN A 63 3.88 6.67 15.08
CA GLN A 63 3.77 8.01 15.65
C GLN A 63 4.87 8.25 16.68
N THR A 64 5.27 9.50 16.81
CA THR A 64 6.18 9.94 17.87
C THR A 64 5.53 9.68 19.24
N PRO A 65 6.23 9.09 20.22
CA PRO A 65 5.69 8.90 21.56
C PRO A 65 5.24 10.24 22.16
N GLY A 66 3.97 10.35 22.57
CA GLY A 66 3.39 11.57 23.15
C GLY A 66 2.52 12.42 22.22
N ALA A 67 2.28 11.99 20.98
CA ALA A 67 1.23 12.60 20.15
C ALA A 67 -0.15 12.30 20.77
N ASP A 68 -0.92 13.35 21.09
CA ASP A 68 -2.27 13.25 21.64
C ASP A 68 -3.17 12.44 20.68
N THR A 69 -3.30 11.14 20.98
CA THR A 69 -4.21 10.27 20.26
C THR A 69 -5.57 10.44 20.88
N ILE A 70 -6.50 11.07 20.16
CA ILE A 70 -7.91 11.09 20.55
C ILE A 70 -8.42 9.65 20.44
N VAL A 71 -8.48 8.95 21.58
CA VAL A 71 -9.02 7.59 21.66
C VAL A 71 -10.53 7.68 21.89
N PRO A 72 -11.36 7.09 21.02
CA PRO A 72 -12.78 6.91 21.30
C PRO A 72 -12.99 6.21 22.64
N SER A 73 -13.79 6.81 23.52
CA SER A 73 -14.01 6.38 24.91
C SER A 73 -15.03 5.25 25.06
N GLY A 74 -15.20 4.40 24.05
CA GLY A 74 -16.20 3.33 24.05
C GLY A 74 -15.75 2.06 23.30
N PRO A 75 -16.53 0.96 23.39
CA PRO A 75 -16.25 -0.27 22.66
C PRO A 75 -16.23 0.00 21.15
N GLN A 76 -15.03 -0.02 20.54
CA GLN A 76 -14.88 0.28 19.11
C GLN A 76 -15.16 -0.91 18.20
N LEU A 77 -15.11 -2.11 18.77
CA LEU A 77 -15.35 -3.35 18.05
C LEU A 77 -16.66 -3.92 18.56
N GLY A 78 -17.64 -4.03 17.67
CA GLY A 78 -18.84 -4.81 17.91
C GLY A 78 -18.54 -6.30 18.08
N ARG A 79 -19.59 -7.11 18.16
CA ARG A 79 -19.46 -8.57 18.28
C ARG A 79 -18.60 -9.10 17.12
N ARG A 80 -17.55 -9.85 17.45
CA ARG A 80 -16.65 -10.46 16.46
C ARG A 80 -17.49 -11.25 15.45
N PRO A 81 -17.42 -10.94 14.15
CA PRO A 81 -18.09 -11.75 13.14
C PRO A 81 -17.51 -13.16 13.18
N GLU A 82 -18.37 -14.17 13.11
CA GLU A 82 -17.94 -15.55 13.07
C GLU A 82 -17.09 -15.81 11.81
N PRO A 83 -16.05 -16.66 11.92
CA PRO A 83 -15.21 -16.96 10.77
C PRO A 83 -16.06 -17.56 9.66
N VAL A 84 -16.13 -16.86 8.54
CA VAL A 84 -16.76 -17.39 7.33
C VAL A 84 -15.85 -18.53 6.87
N ASN A 85 -16.34 -19.77 7.00
CA ASN A 85 -15.64 -20.97 6.51
C ASN A 85 -15.64 -20.97 4.97
N GLY A 86 -14.83 -20.11 4.37
CA GLY A 86 -14.57 -20.06 2.94
C GLY A 86 -13.11 -20.38 2.69
N ARG A 87 -12.81 -21.60 2.22
CA ARG A 87 -11.49 -21.94 1.70
C ARG A 87 -11.30 -21.12 0.41
N GLY A 88 -10.60 -20.00 0.53
CA GLY A 88 -10.21 -19.18 -0.62
C GLY A 88 -9.42 -20.01 -1.64
N PRO A 89 -9.29 -19.52 -2.90
CA PRO A 89 -8.57 -20.23 -3.94
C PRO A 89 -7.17 -20.58 -3.47
N SER A 90 -6.72 -21.80 -3.80
CA SER A 90 -5.41 -22.31 -3.39
C SER A 90 -4.30 -21.29 -3.71
N PRO A 91 -3.37 -21.00 -2.78
CA PRO A 91 -2.29 -20.05 -3.03
C PRO A 91 -1.44 -20.44 -4.25
N PHE A 92 -1.31 -21.74 -4.53
CA PHE A 92 -0.62 -22.24 -5.73
C PHE A 92 -1.36 -21.88 -7.02
N LEU A 93 -2.70 -21.82 -7.00
CA LEU A 93 -3.49 -21.37 -8.16
C LEU A 93 -3.28 -19.88 -8.42
N ILE A 94 -3.21 -19.07 -7.37
CA ILE A 94 -2.94 -17.62 -7.49
C ILE A 94 -1.56 -17.41 -8.12
N VAL A 95 -0.53 -18.12 -7.61
CA VAL A 95 0.84 -18.05 -8.14
C VAL A 95 0.90 -18.52 -9.60
N GLY A 96 0.25 -19.65 -9.92
CA GLY A 96 0.20 -20.17 -11.29
C GLY A 96 -0.48 -19.21 -12.26
N ALA A 97 -1.61 -18.62 -11.86
CA ALA A 97 -2.32 -17.64 -12.68
C ALA A 97 -1.49 -16.37 -12.92
N ALA A 98 -0.84 -15.84 -11.88
CA ALA A 98 0.03 -14.68 -12.00
C ALA A 98 1.20 -14.92 -12.95
N LEU A 99 1.83 -16.10 -12.89
CA LEU A 99 2.91 -16.49 -13.80
C LEU A 99 2.43 -16.55 -15.25
N ALA A 100 1.29 -17.19 -15.50
CA ALA A 100 0.72 -17.31 -16.84
C ALA A 100 0.41 -15.93 -17.45
N VAL A 101 -0.19 -15.03 -16.67
CA VAL A 101 -0.45 -13.64 -17.08
C VAL A 101 0.85 -12.91 -17.42
N GLY A 102 1.88 -13.05 -16.58
CA GLY A 102 3.20 -12.44 -16.83
C GLY A 102 3.84 -12.90 -18.15
N ILE A 103 3.76 -14.20 -18.48
CA ILE A 103 4.29 -14.75 -19.73
C ILE A 103 3.55 -14.19 -20.95
N VAL A 104 2.21 -14.13 -20.88
CA VAL A 104 1.40 -13.57 -21.98
C VAL A 104 1.72 -12.09 -22.18
N LEU A 105 1.85 -11.32 -21.10
CA LEU A 105 2.18 -9.91 -21.17
C LEU A 105 3.58 -9.68 -21.76
N ALA A 106 4.57 -10.47 -21.34
CA ALA A 106 5.93 -10.43 -21.88
C ALA A 106 5.93 -10.72 -23.39
N LYS A 107 5.20 -11.74 -23.83
CA LYS A 107 5.11 -12.11 -25.25
C LYS A 107 4.39 -11.05 -26.09
N LEU A 108 3.38 -10.38 -25.53
CA LEU A 108 2.70 -9.28 -26.19
C LEU A 108 3.62 -8.07 -26.38
N ILE A 109 4.44 -7.73 -25.38
CA ILE A 109 5.42 -6.63 -25.46
C ILE A 109 6.52 -6.96 -26.47
N ASP A 110 7.07 -8.17 -26.39
CA ASP A 110 8.10 -8.67 -27.31
C ASP A 110 7.62 -8.62 -28.77
N TRP A 111 6.36 -9.01 -29.03
CA TRP A 111 5.77 -8.92 -30.36
C TRP A 111 5.61 -7.48 -30.87
N ARG A 112 5.27 -6.51 -29.99
CA ARG A 112 5.25 -5.08 -30.37
C ARG A 112 6.64 -4.48 -30.59
N GLY A 113 7.69 -5.08 -30.02
CA GLY A 113 9.08 -4.66 -30.20
C GLY A 113 9.68 -5.00 -31.56
N HIS A 114 9.10 -5.95 -32.31
CA HIS A 114 9.63 -6.44 -33.59
C HIS A 114 9.22 -5.63 -34.84
N ALA A 115 8.59 -4.46 -34.67
CA ALA A 115 8.15 -3.61 -35.79
C ALA A 115 9.19 -2.57 -36.26
N HIS A 116 10.49 -2.74 -35.97
CA HIS A 116 11.55 -1.94 -36.59
C HIS A 116 12.42 -2.83 -37.47
N PRO A 117 12.25 -2.83 -38.81
CA PRO A 117 13.29 -3.32 -39.69
C PRO A 117 14.54 -2.47 -39.41
N ARG A 118 15.65 -3.15 -39.07
CA ARG A 118 16.98 -2.54 -39.13
C ARG A 118 17.46 -2.77 -40.55
N ASP A 119 17.47 -1.70 -41.33
CA ASP A 119 18.26 -1.62 -42.56
C ASP A 119 19.76 -1.74 -42.23
#